data_AF-A0A5N5MGM9-F1
#
_entry.id   AF-A0A5N5MGM9-F1
#
_cell.length_a   1.000
_cell.length_b   1.000
_cell.length_c   1.000
_cell.angle_alpha   90.00
_cell.angle_beta   90.00
_cell.angle_gamma   90.00
#
_symmetry.space_group_name_H-M   'P 1'
#
loop_
_entity.id
_entity.type
_entity.pdbx_description
1 polymer ?
#
loop_
_entity_poly.entity_id
_entity_poly.type
_entity_poly.pdbx_seq_one_letter_code
_entity_poly.pdbx_strand_id
1 'polypeptide(L)'
;TSKIIDVCLTSAATTAYLAQHYMRLTPGEKSLIFTASCGALYPAYGAPIYTAAKHGVLGLMRAMAPRLWRNDKVRVNAVLPGTVKTNLHTEESWKQFPEEYFTPVEKIVEAVLILLDGTETGKAIECNGQNHYYREQYEYCDDAMRAVMSSTDVGS
;
A
#
# COMPACT_ATOMS: atom_id res chain seq x y z
N THR A 1 -4.01 -9.50 -20.73
CA THR A 1 -3.20 -9.00 -19.60
C THR A 1 -2.99 -10.12 -18.60
N SER A 2 -1.92 -10.09 -17.79
CA SER A 2 -1.70 -11.11 -16.76
C SER A 2 -2.77 -10.98 -15.67
N LYS A 3 -3.44 -12.09 -15.30
CA LYS A 3 -4.46 -12.11 -14.23
C LYS A 3 -3.95 -11.50 -12.92
N ILE A 4 -2.66 -11.65 -12.63
CA ILE A 4 -2.02 -11.08 -11.43
C ILE A 4 -2.03 -9.55 -11.49
N ILE A 5 -1.73 -8.96 -12.64
CA ILE A 5 -1.74 -7.49 -12.82
C ILE A 5 -3.18 -6.98 -12.72
N ASP A 6 -4.12 -7.66 -13.37
CA ASP A 6 -5.53 -7.27 -13.34
C ASP A 6 -6.09 -7.28 -11.91
N VAL A 7 -5.82 -8.34 -11.15
CA VAL A 7 -6.27 -8.48 -9.76
C VAL A 7 -5.50 -7.56 -8.81
N CYS A 8 -4.17 -7.54 -8.85
CA CYS A 8 -3.38 -6.84 -7.83
C CYS A 8 -3.28 -5.34 -8.06
N LEU A 9 -3.20 -4.88 -9.31
CA LEU A 9 -2.91 -3.48 -9.63
C LEU A 9 -4.08 -2.79 -10.31
N THR A 10 -4.60 -3.33 -11.41
CA THR A 10 -5.68 -2.69 -12.18
C THR A 10 -6.95 -2.56 -11.35
N SER A 11 -7.32 -3.62 -10.59
CA SER A 11 -8.49 -3.57 -9.71
C SER A 11 -8.29 -2.54 -8.60
N ALA A 12 -7.12 -2.51 -7.95
CA ALA A 12 -6.82 -1.58 -6.88
C ALA A 12 -6.92 -0.12 -7.36
N ALA A 13 -6.37 0.18 -8.55
CA ALA A 13 -6.48 1.50 -9.14
C ALA A 13 -7.93 1.88 -9.47
N THR A 14 -8.65 0.99 -10.16
CA THR A 14 -10.04 1.24 -10.56
C THR A 14 -10.95 1.43 -9.33
N THR A 15 -10.82 0.59 -8.32
CA THR A 15 -11.58 0.70 -7.06
C THR A 15 -11.23 1.97 -6.30
N ALA A 16 -9.96 2.39 -6.28
CA ALA A 16 -9.56 3.63 -5.62
C ALA A 16 -10.19 4.87 -6.28
N TYR A 17 -10.22 4.94 -7.62
CA TYR A 17 -10.90 6.03 -8.33
C TYR A 17 -12.42 6.00 -8.13
N LEU A 18 -13.03 4.82 -8.10
CA LEU A 18 -14.46 4.69 -7.79
C LEU A 18 -14.77 5.14 -6.35
N ALA A 19 -13.95 4.71 -5.38
CA ALA A 19 -14.07 5.14 -3.99
C ALA A 19 -13.90 6.65 -3.86
N GLN A 20 -12.91 7.24 -4.53
CA GLN A 20 -12.70 8.68 -4.57
C GLN A 20 -13.95 9.43 -5.05
N HIS A 21 -14.61 8.95 -6.11
CA HIS A 21 -15.84 9.56 -6.61
C HIS A 21 -16.91 9.66 -5.52
N TYR A 22 -17.19 8.56 -4.81
CA TYR A 22 -18.21 8.57 -3.74
C TYR A 22 -17.75 9.28 -2.48
N MET A 23 -16.47 9.21 -2.11
CA MET A 23 -15.91 9.95 -0.98
C MET A 23 -15.99 11.46 -1.18
N ARG A 24 -15.91 11.97 -2.41
CA ARG A 24 -16.13 13.40 -2.69
C ARG A 24 -17.56 13.87 -2.40
N LEU A 25 -18.54 12.96 -2.46
CA LEU A 25 -19.95 13.26 -2.23
C LEU A 25 -20.30 13.30 -0.74
N THR A 26 -19.43 12.82 0.14
CA THR A 26 -19.65 12.85 1.59
C THR A 26 -18.88 14.01 2.23
N PRO A 27 -19.45 14.69 3.24
CA PRO A 27 -18.72 15.72 4.00
C PRO A 27 -17.68 15.10 4.93
N GLY A 28 -16.74 15.92 5.39
CA GLY A 28 -15.71 15.53 6.38
C GLY A 28 -14.45 14.90 5.78
N GLU A 29 -13.56 14.47 6.66
CA GLU A 29 -12.35 13.72 6.29
C GLU A 29 -12.68 12.25 6.05
N LYS A 30 -11.99 11.63 5.09
CA LYS A 30 -12.16 10.22 4.74
C LYS A 30 -10.81 9.52 4.72
N SER A 31 -10.83 8.19 4.76
CA SER A 31 -9.64 7.36 4.70
C SER A 31 -9.78 6.27 3.64
N LEU A 32 -8.74 6.12 2.82
CA LEU A 32 -8.56 5.06 1.84
C LEU A 32 -7.27 4.31 2.18
N ILE A 33 -7.36 3.01 2.48
CA ILE A 33 -6.21 2.19 2.87
C ILE A 33 -6.03 1.08 1.83
N PHE A 34 -4.86 1.04 1.19
CA PHE A 34 -4.49 -0.02 0.27
C PHE A 34 -3.90 -1.22 1.01
N THR A 35 -4.26 -2.42 0.57
CA THR A 35 -3.56 -3.66 0.96
C THR A 35 -2.47 -3.97 -0.07
N ALA A 36 -1.25 -3.52 0.22
CA ALA A 36 -0.06 -3.81 -0.57
C ALA A 36 0.52 -5.19 -0.17
N SER A 37 1.80 -5.25 0.18
CA SER A 37 2.53 -6.46 0.61
C SER A 37 3.96 -6.05 1.01
N CYS A 38 4.66 -6.85 1.81
CA CYS A 38 6.13 -6.77 1.90
C CYS A 38 6.80 -6.93 0.52
N GLY A 39 6.17 -7.65 -0.42
CA GLY A 39 6.56 -7.74 -1.83
C GLY A 39 6.43 -6.43 -2.63
N ALA A 40 5.94 -5.36 -2.01
CA ALA A 40 6.01 -3.99 -2.53
C ALA A 40 7.33 -3.27 -2.17
N LEU A 41 8.17 -3.90 -1.34
CA LEU A 41 9.46 -3.38 -0.88
C LEU A 41 10.61 -4.31 -1.27
N TYR A 42 10.39 -5.62 -1.14
CA TYR A 42 11.39 -6.64 -1.38
C TYR A 42 11.00 -7.54 -2.56
N PRO A 43 11.96 -8.11 -3.28
CA PRO A 43 11.65 -9.04 -4.36
C PRO A 43 11.07 -10.35 -3.82
N ALA A 44 9.86 -10.70 -4.25
CA ALA A 44 9.37 -12.06 -4.11
C ALA A 44 9.93 -12.88 -5.30
N TYR A 45 11.08 -13.53 -5.10
CA TYR A 45 11.85 -14.18 -6.18
C TYR A 45 11.03 -15.21 -6.99
N GLY A 46 10.12 -15.93 -6.35
CA GLY A 46 9.21 -16.89 -7.03
C GLY A 46 8.02 -16.25 -7.74
N ALA A 47 7.80 -14.94 -7.58
CA ALA A 47 6.63 -14.23 -8.09
C ALA A 47 6.98 -12.81 -8.58
N PRO A 48 7.79 -12.66 -9.65
CA PRO A 48 8.25 -11.35 -10.14
C PRO A 48 7.10 -10.46 -10.62
N ILE A 49 6.07 -11.03 -11.26
CA ILE A 49 4.89 -10.25 -11.71
C ILE A 49 4.04 -9.76 -10.53
N TYR A 50 3.93 -10.57 -9.47
CA TYR A 50 3.29 -10.13 -8.23
C TYR A 50 4.09 -9.00 -7.57
N THR A 51 5.42 -9.14 -7.50
CA THR A 51 6.33 -8.10 -6.99
C THR A 51 6.11 -6.78 -7.74
N ALA A 52 6.13 -6.81 -9.07
CA ALA A 52 5.87 -5.64 -9.90
C ALA A 52 4.49 -5.02 -9.62
N ALA A 53 3.44 -5.85 -9.53
CA ALA A 53 2.09 -5.38 -9.24
C ALA A 53 2.00 -4.71 -7.86
N LYS A 54 2.59 -5.30 -6.81
CA LYS A 54 2.54 -4.78 -5.44
C LYS A 54 3.40 -3.54 -5.24
N HIS A 55 4.55 -3.44 -5.91
CA HIS A 55 5.28 -2.18 -6.02
C HIS A 55 4.43 -1.10 -6.70
N GLY A 56 3.69 -1.46 -7.76
CA GLY A 56 2.74 -0.58 -8.42
C GLY A 56 1.64 -0.06 -7.48
N VAL A 57 1.10 -0.91 -6.60
CA VAL A 57 0.10 -0.49 -5.59
C VAL A 57 0.69 0.52 -4.61
N LEU A 58 1.90 0.28 -4.10
CA LEU A 58 2.55 1.21 -3.18
C LEU A 58 2.90 2.54 -3.87
N GLY A 59 3.38 2.48 -5.12
CA GLY A 59 3.64 3.67 -5.93
C GLY A 59 2.37 4.46 -6.22
N LEU A 60 1.27 3.78 -6.54
CA LEU A 60 -0.04 4.40 -6.75
C LEU A 60 -0.52 5.11 -5.48
N MET A 61 -0.46 4.46 -4.32
CA MET A 61 -0.82 5.06 -3.04
C MET A 61 -0.05 6.37 -2.81
N ARG A 62 1.29 6.33 -2.96
CA ARG A 62 2.17 7.49 -2.79
C ARG A 62 1.84 8.62 -3.76
N ALA A 63 1.52 8.30 -5.02
CA ALA A 63 1.15 9.30 -6.02
C ALA A 63 -0.25 9.91 -5.78
N MET A 64 -1.20 9.14 -5.24
CA MET A 64 -2.56 9.61 -4.97
C MET A 64 -2.64 10.46 -3.69
N ALA A 65 -1.88 10.11 -2.66
CA ALA A 65 -2.04 10.65 -1.31
C ALA A 65 -2.02 12.19 -1.21
N PRO A 66 -1.06 12.92 -1.83
CA PRO A 66 -1.00 14.37 -1.71
C PRO A 66 -2.19 15.08 -2.36
N ARG A 67 -2.59 14.63 -3.55
CA ARG A 67 -3.66 15.22 -4.35
C ARG A 67 -5.03 14.97 -3.73
N LEU A 68 -5.30 13.73 -3.31
CA LEU A 68 -6.58 13.37 -2.69
C LEU A 68 -6.77 14.07 -1.34
N TRP A 69 -5.69 14.29 -0.59
CA TRP A 69 -5.77 15.06 0.64
C TRP A 69 -6.13 16.53 0.37
N ARG A 70 -5.42 17.19 -0.55
CA ARG A 70 -5.65 18.60 -0.89
C ARG A 70 -7.06 18.86 -1.42
N ASN A 71 -7.50 18.03 -2.37
CA ASN A 71 -8.70 18.32 -3.14
C ASN A 71 -9.96 17.72 -2.50
N ASP A 72 -9.84 16.58 -1.83
CA ASP A 72 -11.00 15.76 -1.44
C ASP A 72 -11.07 15.48 0.07
N LYS A 73 -10.06 15.91 0.83
CA LYS A 73 -9.88 15.55 2.25
C LYS A 73 -9.89 14.05 2.49
N VAL A 74 -9.31 13.29 1.56
CA VAL A 74 -9.14 11.83 1.66
C VAL A 74 -7.68 11.54 2.01
N ARG A 75 -7.44 10.96 3.19
CA ARG A 75 -6.15 10.37 3.53
C ARG A 75 -5.98 9.06 2.78
N VAL A 76 -4.81 8.84 2.21
CA VAL A 76 -4.53 7.62 1.43
C VAL A 76 -3.26 6.99 1.99
N ASN A 77 -3.39 5.77 2.51
CA ASN A 77 -2.32 5.04 3.19
C ASN A 77 -2.25 3.59 2.71
N ALA A 78 -1.25 2.82 3.15
CA ALA A 78 -1.14 1.40 2.84
C ALA A 78 -0.70 0.55 4.03
N VAL A 79 -1.27 -0.64 4.15
CA VAL A 79 -0.72 -1.74 4.97
C VAL A 79 0.02 -2.71 4.05
N LEU A 80 1.18 -3.17 4.50
CA LEU A 80 2.10 -4.05 3.78
C LEU A 80 2.27 -5.33 4.61
N PRO A 81 1.35 -6.30 4.48
CA PRO A 81 1.46 -7.57 5.20
C PRO A 81 2.71 -8.35 4.78
N GLY A 82 3.40 -8.92 5.78
CA GLY A 82 4.37 -9.99 5.63
C GLY A 82 3.70 -11.34 5.38
N THR A 83 4.24 -12.41 5.94
CA THR A 83 3.71 -13.78 5.80
C THR A 83 2.46 -13.99 6.65
N VAL A 84 1.27 -13.92 6.06
CA VAL A 84 -0.01 -14.18 6.74
C VAL A 84 -0.62 -15.47 6.18
N LYS A 85 -0.95 -16.45 7.05
CA LYS A 85 -1.60 -17.71 6.62
C LYS A 85 -2.99 -17.41 6.06
N THR A 86 -3.09 -17.42 4.74
CA THR A 86 -4.32 -17.23 3.97
C THR A 86 -4.37 -18.26 2.85
N ASN A 87 -5.45 -18.26 2.05
CA ASN A 87 -5.58 -19.08 0.85
C ASN A 87 -4.72 -18.58 -0.34
N LEU A 88 -3.76 -17.66 -0.11
CA LEU A 88 -2.88 -17.15 -1.16
C LEU A 88 -1.89 -18.20 -1.69
N HIS A 89 -1.44 -19.12 -0.82
CA HIS A 89 -0.55 -20.22 -1.17
C HIS A 89 -1.15 -21.55 -0.73
N THR A 90 -0.65 -22.65 -1.30
CA THR A 90 -0.93 -24.00 -0.81
C THR A 90 -0.30 -24.20 0.57
N GLU A 91 -0.86 -25.11 1.37
CA GLU A 91 -0.29 -25.47 2.67
C GLU A 91 1.18 -25.89 2.57
N GLU A 92 1.54 -26.60 1.50
CA GLU A 92 2.92 -27.02 1.25
C GLU A 92 3.84 -25.86 0.90
N SER A 93 3.37 -24.88 0.13
CA SER A 93 4.14 -23.66 -0.15
C SER A 93 4.34 -22.82 1.12
N TRP A 94 3.40 -22.85 2.07
CA TRP A 94 3.58 -22.16 3.35
C TRP A 94 4.69 -22.76 4.23
N LYS A 95 4.99 -24.07 4.10
CA LYS A 95 6.07 -24.74 4.86
C LYS A 95 7.47 -24.23 4.51
N GLN A 96 7.62 -23.50 3.40
CA GLN A 96 8.89 -22.91 3.00
C GLN A 96 9.26 -21.68 3.84
N PHE A 97 8.29 -21.09 4.53
CA PHE A 97 8.50 -19.92 5.39
C PHE A 97 8.68 -20.36 6.83
N PRO A 98 9.59 -19.74 7.61
CA PRO A 98 9.74 -20.05 9.03
C PRO A 98 8.46 -19.73 9.80
N GLU A 99 7.90 -20.71 10.49
CA GLU A 99 6.58 -20.62 11.11
C GLU A 99 6.52 -19.55 12.21
N GLU A 100 7.62 -19.37 12.94
CA GLU A 100 7.78 -18.39 14.01
C GLU A 100 7.68 -16.93 13.53
N TYR A 101 7.82 -16.67 12.24
CA TYR A 101 7.76 -15.32 11.67
C TYR A 101 6.43 -15.01 10.98
N PHE A 102 5.45 -15.91 11.05
CA PHE A 102 4.12 -15.61 10.53
C PHE A 102 3.48 -14.44 11.28
N THR A 103 2.92 -13.53 10.50
CA THR A 103 2.20 -12.36 10.98
C THR A 103 0.76 -12.76 11.27
N PRO A 104 0.27 -12.60 12.50
CA PRO A 104 -1.13 -12.85 12.82
C PRO A 104 -2.02 -11.81 12.14
N VAL A 105 -3.26 -12.19 11.81
CA VAL A 105 -4.22 -11.28 11.14
C VAL A 105 -4.53 -10.09 12.04
N GLU A 106 -4.56 -10.30 13.34
CA GLU A 106 -4.74 -9.29 14.37
C GLU A 106 -3.72 -8.16 14.22
N LYS A 107 -2.48 -8.46 13.84
CA LYS A 107 -1.46 -7.44 13.61
C LYS A 107 -1.74 -6.59 12.38
N ILE A 108 -2.33 -7.17 11.34
CA ILE A 108 -2.76 -6.44 10.15
C ILE A 108 -3.94 -5.52 10.51
N VAL A 109 -4.89 -6.01 11.31
CA VAL A 109 -6.02 -5.21 11.81
C VAL A 109 -5.52 -4.04 12.65
N GLU A 110 -4.57 -4.26 13.57
CA GLU A 110 -3.94 -3.19 14.36
C GLU A 110 -3.35 -2.10 13.46
N ALA A 111 -2.59 -2.47 12.43
CA ALA A 111 -2.02 -1.51 11.48
C ALA A 111 -3.08 -0.75 10.69
N VAL A 112 -4.17 -1.41 10.29
CA VAL A 112 -5.30 -0.73 9.64
C VAL A 112 -5.96 0.27 10.58
N LEU A 113 -6.16 -0.07 11.86
CA LEU A 113 -6.71 0.85 12.86
C LEU A 113 -5.78 2.04 13.12
N ILE A 114 -4.46 1.82 13.22
CA ILE A 114 -3.48 2.91 13.32
C ILE A 114 -3.61 3.89 12.14
N LEU A 115 -3.72 3.39 10.91
CA LEU A 115 -3.87 4.22 9.72
C LEU A 115 -5.26 4.88 9.63
N LEU A 116 -6.29 4.22 10.15
CA LEU A 116 -7.65 4.72 10.17
C LEU A 116 -7.80 5.88 11.15
N ASP A 117 -7.26 5.73 12.37
CA ASP A 117 -7.36 6.73 13.45
C ASP A 117 -6.32 7.85 13.32
N GLY A 118 -5.23 7.61 12.57
CA GLY A 118 -4.19 8.60 12.32
C GLY A 118 -4.67 9.81 11.51
N THR A 119 -3.90 10.90 11.55
CA THR A 119 -4.20 12.16 10.84
C THR A 119 -3.36 12.35 9.57
N GLU A 120 -2.36 11.51 9.36
CA GLU A 120 -1.42 11.63 8.24
C GLU A 120 -1.91 10.88 6.98
N THR A 121 -1.43 11.33 5.82
CA THR A 121 -1.63 10.72 4.50
C THR A 121 -0.27 10.30 3.91
N GLY A 122 -0.25 9.32 3.01
CA GLY A 122 0.96 8.82 2.37
C GLY A 122 1.77 7.83 3.20
N LYS A 123 1.22 7.35 4.33
CA LYS A 123 1.90 6.41 5.22
C LYS A 123 1.76 4.98 4.73
N ALA A 124 2.85 4.24 4.88
CA ALA A 124 2.90 2.80 4.65
C ALA A 124 3.38 2.09 5.92
N ILE A 125 2.66 1.08 6.37
CA ILE A 125 3.02 0.26 7.54
C ILE A 125 3.29 -1.18 7.08
N GLU A 126 4.53 -1.64 7.22
CA GLU A 126 4.90 -3.04 7.04
C GLU A 126 4.65 -3.82 8.34
N CYS A 127 3.98 -4.96 8.25
CA CYS A 127 3.77 -5.86 9.38
C CYS A 127 4.56 -7.15 9.19
N ASN A 128 5.38 -7.51 10.18
CA ASN A 128 6.14 -8.76 10.18
C ASN A 128 6.19 -9.37 11.59
N GLY A 129 5.70 -10.61 11.73
CA GLY A 129 5.45 -11.22 13.02
C GLY A 129 4.54 -10.34 13.87
N GLN A 130 4.96 -10.03 15.11
CA GLN A 130 4.21 -9.14 16.02
C GLN A 130 4.53 -7.65 15.84
N ASN A 131 5.46 -7.31 14.94
CA ASN A 131 5.99 -5.96 14.79
C ASN A 131 5.35 -5.23 13.61
N HIS A 132 5.34 -3.89 13.69
CA HIS A 132 5.01 -3.03 12.57
C HIS A 132 6.12 -1.99 12.36
N TYR A 133 6.30 -1.54 11.11
CA TYR A 133 7.35 -0.60 10.73
C TYR A 133 6.80 0.44 9.76
N TYR A 134 7.02 1.71 10.04
CA TYR A 134 6.72 2.77 9.08
C TYR A 134 7.72 2.75 7.92
N ARG A 135 7.22 2.81 6.70
CA ARG A 135 8.00 2.68 5.46
C ARG A 135 7.87 3.92 4.60
N GLU A 136 8.79 4.85 4.85
CA GLU A 136 8.91 6.09 4.10
C GLU A 136 9.31 5.84 2.64
N GLN A 137 9.09 6.83 1.79
CA GLN A 137 9.57 6.82 0.41
C GLN A 137 11.11 6.87 0.38
N TYR A 138 11.71 6.24 -0.63
CA TYR A 138 13.15 6.38 -0.86
C TYR A 138 13.52 7.85 -1.02
N GLU A 139 14.64 8.24 -0.40
CA GLU A 139 15.17 9.58 -0.53
C GLU A 139 15.50 9.88 -2.00
N TYR A 140 15.31 11.14 -2.38
CA TYR A 140 15.79 11.62 -3.67
C TYR A 140 17.32 11.57 -3.69
N CYS A 141 17.89 11.23 -4.84
CA CYS A 141 19.34 11.16 -5.00
C CYS A 141 20.04 12.51 -4.78
N ASP A 142 19.35 13.62 -5.03
CA ASP A 142 19.80 14.98 -4.80
C ASP A 142 18.62 15.98 -4.81
N ASP A 143 18.91 17.25 -4.56
CA ASP A 143 17.92 18.33 -4.58
C ASP A 143 17.36 18.62 -5.97
N ALA A 144 18.12 18.34 -7.04
CA ALA A 144 17.66 18.54 -8.40
C ALA A 144 16.52 17.56 -8.74
N MET A 145 16.70 16.28 -8.43
CA MET A 145 15.66 15.26 -8.60
C MET A 145 14.46 15.53 -7.69
N ARG A 146 14.68 15.98 -6.45
CA ARG A 146 13.60 16.45 -5.57
C ARG A 146 12.78 17.54 -6.25
N ALA A 147 13.43 18.55 -6.85
CA ALA A 147 12.74 19.62 -7.56
C ALA A 147 11.97 19.13 -8.79
N VAL A 148 12.57 18.23 -9.60
CA VAL A 148 11.92 17.62 -10.77
C VAL A 148 10.66 16.87 -10.36
N MET A 149 10.75 15.99 -9.35
CA MET A 149 9.60 15.20 -8.93
C MET A 149 8.54 16.05 -8.22
N SER A 150 8.94 17.05 -7.43
CA SER A 150 8.01 17.98 -6.80
C SER A 150 7.24 18.81 -7.84
N SER A 151 7.84 19.06 -9.02
CA SER A 151 7.17 19.76 -10.13
C SER A 151 6.05 18.92 -10.79
N THR A 152 5.98 17.61 -10.51
CA THR A 152 4.86 16.76 -10.93
C THR A 152 3.64 16.91 -10.03
N ASP A 153 3.82 17.50 -8.85
CA ASP A 153 2.74 17.82 -7.92
C ASP A 153 2.07 19.16 -8.26
N VAL A 154 1.64 19.30 -9.53
CA VAL A 154 0.92 20.49 -9.99
C VAL A 154 -0.49 20.49 -9.41
N GLY A 155 -0.74 21.43 -8.51
CA GLY A 155 -2.05 21.70 -7.95
C GLY A 155 -3.04 22.03 -9.08
N SER A 156 -4.10 21.21 -9.17
CA SER A 156 -5.35 21.56 -9.84
C SER A 156 -6.49 21.24 -8.89
#